data_AF-A0A2V6MAL9-F1
#
_entry.id   AF-A0A2V6MAL9-F1
#
_cell.length_a   1.000
_cell.length_b   1.000
_cell.length_c   1.000
_cell.angle_alpha   90.00
_cell.angle_beta   90.00
_cell.angle_gamma   90.00
#
_symmetry.space_group_name_H-M   'P 1'
#
loop_
_entity.id
_entity.type
_entity.pdbx_description
1 polymer ?
#
loop_
_entity_poly.entity_id
_entity_poly.type
_entity_poly.pdbx_seq_one_letter_code
_entity_poly.pdbx_strand_id
1 'polypeptide(L)'
;GYITVGLYEDGQPGELFITMSKEGSTIGGLMDTVGTLTSIALQYGVPLESLVKKFAYQRFEPSGFTKNPDIRNATSITDYVFRYLGCQFIKGYKEATSPNRAQSEFPLKEIAEMEKKAINRPVAELPRTAEKELIDVITSHSPGEGNPKVITTGYTHADRVKEALGNMFMDIVCSHCGSDKVIRAGACGVCTECGTSQGCS
;
A
#
# COMPACT_ATOMS: atom_id res chain seq x y z
N GLY A 1 -9.29 17.69 -23.05
CA GLY A 1 -8.54 18.62 -23.91
C GLY A 1 -7.76 17.82 -24.93
N TYR A 2 -7.24 18.48 -25.95
CA TYR A 2 -6.33 17.89 -26.92
C TYR A 2 -5.05 18.73 -26.99
N ILE A 3 -3.95 18.08 -27.38
CA ILE A 3 -2.64 18.71 -27.56
C ILE A 3 -2.37 18.73 -29.05
N THR A 4 -2.04 19.89 -29.59
CA THR A 4 -1.65 20.06 -30.98
C THR A 4 -0.19 20.51 -31.02
N VAL A 5 0.63 19.81 -31.81
CA VAL A 5 2.03 20.15 -31.99
C VAL A 5 2.22 20.61 -33.43
N GLY A 6 2.65 21.86 -33.62
CA GLY A 6 3.08 22.38 -34.91
C GLY A 6 4.48 21.88 -35.22
N LEU A 7 4.69 21.36 -36.41
CA LEU A 7 5.98 20.84 -36.87
C LEU A 7 6.62 21.81 -37.85
N TYR A 8 7.95 21.92 -37.78
CA TYR A 8 8.77 22.49 -38.84
C TYR A 8 8.85 21.56 -40.04
N GLU A 9 9.36 22.07 -41.16
CA GLU A 9 9.54 21.30 -42.40
C GLU A 9 10.49 20.10 -42.23
N ASP A 10 11.38 20.15 -41.24
CA ASP A 10 12.32 19.09 -40.88
C ASP A 10 11.71 18.03 -39.91
N GLY A 11 10.44 18.20 -39.52
CA GLY A 11 9.73 17.32 -38.61
C GLY A 11 10.01 17.56 -37.12
N GLN A 12 10.76 18.62 -36.77
CA GLN A 12 10.94 19.02 -35.38
C GLN A 12 9.72 19.79 -34.84
N PRO A 13 9.42 19.70 -33.54
CA PRO A 13 8.32 20.47 -32.96
C PRO A 13 8.69 21.96 -32.85
N GLY A 14 7.83 22.83 -33.41
CA GLY A 14 7.99 24.29 -33.37
C GLY A 14 6.93 25.01 -32.55
N GLU A 15 5.72 24.47 -32.46
CA GLU A 15 4.62 25.08 -31.71
C GLU A 15 3.88 24.05 -30.87
N LEU A 16 3.33 24.50 -29.74
CA LEU A 16 2.57 23.69 -28.81
C LEU A 16 1.30 24.42 -28.39
N PHE A 17 0.16 23.84 -28.74
CA PHE A 17 -1.17 24.32 -28.33
C PHE A 17 -1.83 23.29 -27.42
N ILE A 18 -2.40 23.76 -26.31
CA ILE A 18 -3.03 22.89 -25.30
C ILE A 18 -4.47 23.38 -25.10
N THR A 19 -5.43 22.75 -25.78
CA THR A 19 -6.84 23.12 -25.63
C THR A 19 -7.45 22.35 -24.47
N MET A 20 -7.86 23.05 -23.41
CA MET A 20 -8.54 22.44 -22.27
C MET A 20 -10.05 22.26 -22.50
N SER A 21 -10.65 21.25 -21.88
CA SER A 21 -12.09 20.96 -22.05
C SER A 21 -13.03 21.97 -21.38
N LYS A 22 -12.50 22.85 -20.54
CA LYS A 22 -13.23 23.95 -19.90
C LYS A 22 -12.51 25.25 -20.22
N GLU A 23 -12.95 25.87 -21.30
CA GLU A 23 -12.50 27.19 -21.73
C GLU A 23 -12.84 28.24 -20.65
N GLY A 24 -11.94 29.20 -20.41
CA GLY A 24 -12.15 30.27 -19.42
C GLY A 24 -11.86 29.92 -17.95
N SER A 25 -11.26 28.76 -17.66
CA SER A 25 -10.79 28.43 -16.30
C SER A 25 -9.37 28.92 -16.04
N THR A 26 -9.00 29.18 -14.77
CA THR A 26 -7.62 29.55 -14.38
C THR A 26 -6.58 28.55 -14.88
N ILE A 27 -6.93 27.26 -14.87
CA ILE A 27 -6.08 26.18 -15.40
C ILE A 27 -5.98 26.27 -16.93
N GLY A 28 -7.08 26.56 -17.63
CA GLY A 28 -7.09 26.78 -19.07
C GLY A 28 -6.13 27.91 -19.47
N GLY A 29 -6.29 29.09 -18.86
CA GLY A 29 -5.41 30.23 -19.14
C GLY A 29 -3.94 29.96 -18.80
N LEU A 30 -3.66 29.26 -17.69
CA LEU A 30 -2.29 28.87 -17.35
C LEU A 30 -1.70 27.91 -18.41
N MET A 31 -2.47 26.93 -18.88
CA MET A 31 -2.00 26.00 -19.91
C MET A 31 -1.81 26.68 -21.26
N ASP A 32 -2.66 27.64 -21.62
CA ASP A 32 -2.48 28.48 -22.81
C ASP A 32 -1.16 29.25 -22.72
N THR A 33 -0.88 29.89 -21.58
CA THR A 33 0.40 30.61 -21.39
C THR A 33 1.60 29.66 -21.46
N VAL A 34 1.52 28.45 -20.91
CA VAL A 34 2.59 27.45 -21.00
C VAL A 34 2.79 26.99 -22.44
N GLY A 35 1.72 26.77 -23.20
CA GLY A 35 1.78 26.44 -24.62
C GLY A 35 2.45 27.54 -25.43
N THR A 36 2.03 28.80 -25.25
CA THR A 36 2.64 29.95 -25.92
C THR A 36 4.11 30.13 -25.54
N LEU A 37 4.46 30.06 -24.25
CA LEU A 37 5.86 30.17 -23.80
C LEU A 37 6.73 29.06 -24.37
N THR A 38 6.21 27.83 -24.42
CA THR A 38 6.93 26.68 -25.00
C THR A 38 7.11 26.85 -26.51
N SER A 39 6.09 27.36 -27.20
CA SER A 39 6.16 27.67 -28.64
C SER A 39 7.25 28.70 -28.92
N ILE A 40 7.30 29.79 -28.14
CA ILE A 40 8.37 30.79 -28.24
C ILE A 40 9.73 30.12 -27.96
N ALA A 41 9.86 29.33 -26.90
CA ALA A 41 11.13 28.67 -26.57
C ALA A 41 11.64 27.77 -27.72
N LEU A 42 10.76 26.98 -28.34
CA LEU A 42 11.11 26.14 -29.47
C LEU A 42 11.51 26.97 -30.70
N GLN A 43 10.80 28.07 -30.97
CA GLN A 43 11.12 28.99 -32.07
C GLN A 43 12.47 29.69 -31.91
N TYR A 44 12.91 29.95 -30.67
CA TYR A 44 14.24 30.48 -30.38
C TYR A 44 15.34 29.40 -30.36
N GLY A 45 15.02 28.15 -30.72
CA GLY A 45 15.99 27.07 -30.85
C GLY A 45 16.37 26.38 -29.53
N VAL A 46 15.53 26.47 -28.50
CA VAL A 46 15.75 25.71 -27.26
C VAL A 46 15.55 24.21 -27.54
N PRO A 47 16.53 23.34 -27.23
CA PRO A 47 16.42 21.91 -27.49
C PRO A 47 15.31 21.27 -26.65
N LEU A 48 14.48 20.46 -27.30
CA LEU A 48 13.33 19.79 -26.67
C LEU A 48 13.75 18.92 -25.48
N GLU A 49 14.89 18.25 -25.57
CA GLU A 49 15.42 17.38 -24.51
C GLU A 49 15.61 18.15 -23.20
N SER A 50 16.03 19.41 -23.28
CA SER A 50 16.23 20.26 -22.10
C SER A 50 14.90 20.65 -21.46
N LEU A 51 13.89 20.96 -22.28
CA LEU A 51 12.54 21.25 -21.82
C LEU A 51 11.92 20.03 -21.16
N VAL A 52 11.96 18.87 -21.83
CA VAL A 52 11.43 17.61 -21.32
C VAL A 52 12.11 17.22 -20.02
N LYS A 53 13.44 17.32 -19.93
CA LYS A 53 14.18 17.02 -18.69
C LYS A 53 13.79 17.93 -17.53
N LYS A 54 13.45 19.19 -17.80
CA LYS A 54 13.12 20.17 -16.77
C LYS A 54 11.68 20.06 -16.28
N PHE A 55 10.74 19.81 -17.19
CA PHE A 55 9.31 19.82 -16.91
C PHE A 55 8.71 18.43 -16.68
N ALA A 56 9.39 17.35 -17.07
CA ALA A 56 8.97 16.00 -16.72
C ALA A 56 9.00 15.80 -15.19
N TYR A 57 7.98 15.10 -14.70
CA TYR A 57 7.73 14.78 -13.29
C TYR A 57 7.49 15.98 -12.38
N GLN A 58 7.20 17.16 -12.95
CA GLN A 58 6.79 18.31 -12.19
C GLN A 58 5.41 18.04 -11.57
N ARG A 59 5.30 18.18 -10.26
CA ARG A 59 4.10 17.81 -9.50
C ARG A 59 3.23 19.02 -9.22
N PHE A 60 1.99 18.98 -9.68
CA PHE A 60 0.94 19.93 -9.31
C PHE A 60 -0.42 19.39 -9.76
N GLU A 61 -1.49 19.84 -9.09
CA GLU A 61 -2.86 19.46 -9.44
C GLU A 61 -3.34 20.18 -10.72
N PRO A 62 -4.07 19.51 -11.63
CA PRO A 62 -4.62 18.16 -11.51
C PRO A 62 -3.62 17.06 -11.90
N SER A 63 -3.57 16.00 -11.09
CA SER A 63 -2.75 14.80 -11.33
C SER A 63 -3.62 13.54 -11.46
N GLY A 64 -3.10 12.47 -12.07
CA GLY A 64 -3.84 11.20 -12.12
C GLY A 64 -3.51 10.27 -13.29
N PHE A 65 -4.43 9.31 -13.51
CA PHE A 65 -4.30 8.30 -14.54
C PHE A 65 -4.69 8.83 -15.91
N THR A 66 -3.91 8.43 -16.90
CA THR A 66 -4.04 8.86 -18.30
C THR A 66 -4.40 7.68 -19.19
N LYS A 67 -5.06 7.97 -20.32
CA LYS A 67 -5.48 6.94 -21.28
C LYS A 67 -4.33 6.42 -22.16
N ASN A 68 -3.19 7.11 -22.16
CA ASN A 68 -2.02 6.77 -22.96
C ASN A 68 -1.32 5.51 -22.37
N PRO A 69 -1.02 4.46 -23.16
CA PRO A 69 -0.29 3.30 -22.67
C PRO A 69 1.16 3.61 -22.26
N ASP A 70 1.81 4.57 -22.91
CA ASP A 70 3.22 4.91 -22.66
C ASP A 70 3.40 5.74 -21.38
N ILE A 71 2.37 6.51 -21.02
CA ILE A 71 2.32 7.34 -19.81
C ILE A 71 1.02 6.96 -19.11
N ARG A 72 1.09 6.04 -18.14
CA ARG A 72 -0.09 5.53 -17.42
C ARG A 72 -0.57 6.47 -16.32
N ASN A 73 0.38 7.15 -15.67
CA ASN A 73 0.13 8.10 -14.59
C ASN A 73 0.97 9.35 -14.84
N ALA A 74 0.33 10.51 -14.72
CA ALA A 74 0.95 11.81 -14.81
C ALA A 74 0.80 12.57 -13.48
N THR A 75 1.88 13.20 -13.06
CA THR A 75 1.96 13.98 -11.82
C THR A 75 1.47 15.42 -11.99
N SER A 76 1.25 15.85 -13.23
CA SER A 76 0.59 17.09 -13.61
C SER A 76 0.22 17.11 -15.10
N ILE A 77 -0.54 18.11 -15.54
CA ILE A 77 -0.83 18.33 -16.97
C ILE A 77 0.46 18.63 -17.74
N THR A 78 1.32 19.51 -17.21
CA THR A 78 2.58 19.88 -17.88
C THR A 78 3.53 18.69 -17.94
N ASP A 79 3.63 17.88 -16.89
CA ASP A 79 4.37 16.62 -16.89
C ASP A 79 3.89 15.71 -18.03
N TYR A 80 2.57 15.51 -18.16
CA TYR A 80 2.01 14.71 -19.25
C TYR A 80 2.39 15.25 -20.63
N VAL A 81 2.26 16.56 -20.85
CA VAL A 81 2.54 17.20 -22.14
C VAL A 81 4.01 17.02 -22.53
N PHE A 82 4.95 17.32 -21.63
CA PHE A 82 6.38 17.20 -21.94
C PHE A 82 6.84 15.76 -22.05
N ARG A 83 6.33 14.83 -21.24
CA ARG A 83 6.60 13.40 -21.43
C ARG A 83 6.03 12.88 -22.74
N TYR A 84 4.86 13.37 -23.15
CA TYR A 84 4.27 13.03 -24.44
C TYR A 84 5.14 13.52 -25.60
N LEU A 85 5.60 14.77 -25.55
CA LEU A 85 6.57 15.30 -26.52
C LEU A 85 7.87 14.48 -26.53
N GLY A 86 8.38 14.12 -25.36
CA GLY A 86 9.56 13.26 -25.25
C GLY A 86 9.37 11.91 -25.93
N CYS A 87 8.24 11.24 -25.69
CA CYS A 87 7.94 9.95 -26.32
C CYS A 87 7.78 10.05 -27.85
N GLN A 88 7.33 11.19 -28.37
CA GLN A 88 7.06 11.37 -29.80
C GLN A 88 8.29 11.79 -30.61
N PHE A 89 9.13 12.66 -30.04
CA PHE A 89 10.21 13.32 -30.78
C PHE A 89 11.62 12.89 -30.34
N ILE A 90 11.80 12.44 -29.10
CA ILE A 90 13.11 12.05 -28.58
C ILE A 90 13.32 10.54 -28.76
N LYS A 91 14.30 10.18 -29.58
CA LYS A 91 14.69 8.78 -29.80
C LYS A 91 15.14 8.13 -28.49
N GLY A 92 14.63 6.95 -28.15
CA GLY A 92 15.00 6.23 -26.93
C GLY A 92 14.26 6.67 -25.66
N TYR A 93 13.53 7.78 -25.69
CA TYR A 93 12.85 8.30 -24.49
C TYR A 93 11.67 7.41 -24.07
N LYS A 94 10.92 6.91 -25.06
CA LYS A 94 9.78 6.02 -24.84
C LYS A 94 10.21 4.70 -24.21
N GLU A 95 11.29 4.09 -24.70
CA GLU A 95 11.84 2.85 -24.19
C GLU A 95 12.42 3.02 -22.77
N ALA A 96 13.03 4.18 -22.49
CA ALA A 96 13.57 4.50 -21.17
C ALA A 96 12.49 4.74 -20.12
N THR A 97 11.33 5.27 -20.53
CA THR A 97 10.28 5.79 -19.63
C THR A 97 9.04 4.90 -19.56
N SER A 98 8.88 3.96 -20.49
CA SER A 98 7.68 3.11 -20.55
C SER A 98 7.52 2.29 -19.27
N PRO A 99 6.31 2.26 -18.67
CA PRO A 99 6.03 1.45 -17.49
C PRO A 99 6.13 -0.06 -17.79
N ASN A 100 6.13 -0.45 -19.06
CA ASN A 100 6.33 -1.82 -19.51
C ASN A 100 7.79 -2.15 -19.81
N ARG A 101 8.73 -1.29 -19.36
CA ARG A 101 10.13 -1.69 -19.21
C ARG A 101 10.10 -2.93 -18.34
N ALA A 102 10.34 -4.09 -18.94
CA ALA A 102 10.67 -5.29 -18.21
C ALA A 102 11.70 -4.83 -17.18
N GLN A 103 11.29 -4.78 -15.91
CA GLN A 103 12.26 -4.64 -14.84
C GLN A 103 13.25 -5.75 -15.18
N SER A 104 14.50 -5.39 -15.45
CA SER A 104 15.55 -6.37 -15.32
C SER A 104 15.38 -6.85 -13.89
N GLU A 105 14.70 -7.99 -13.72
CA GLU A 105 14.59 -8.66 -12.44
C GLU A 105 16.03 -8.77 -12.01
N PHE A 106 16.46 -7.90 -11.10
CA PHE A 106 17.69 -8.15 -10.40
C PHE A 106 17.47 -9.54 -9.83
N PRO A 107 18.26 -10.55 -10.21
CA PRO A 107 18.02 -11.89 -9.77
C PRO A 107 18.38 -11.92 -8.28
N LEU A 108 17.44 -11.49 -7.45
CA LEU A 108 17.43 -11.61 -6.00
C LEU A 108 17.14 -13.08 -5.71
N LYS A 109 18.05 -13.96 -6.16
CA LYS A 109 18.03 -15.40 -5.89
C LYS A 109 18.01 -15.65 -4.38
N GLU A 110 18.61 -14.74 -3.60
CA GLU A 110 18.64 -14.79 -2.15
C GLU A 110 17.25 -14.72 -1.50
N ILE A 111 16.31 -13.90 -1.99
CA ILE A 111 14.99 -13.77 -1.37
C ILE A 111 14.12 -15.00 -1.67
N ALA A 112 14.15 -15.49 -2.91
CA ALA A 112 13.42 -16.70 -3.30
C ALA A 112 13.95 -17.96 -2.62
N GLU A 113 15.27 -18.04 -2.35
CA GLU A 113 15.88 -19.13 -1.59
C GLU A 113 15.58 -19.03 -0.09
N MET A 114 15.51 -17.82 0.47
CA MET A 114 15.10 -17.60 1.86
C MET A 114 13.62 -17.95 2.09
N GLU A 115 12.73 -17.62 1.15
CA GLU A 115 11.30 -17.98 1.21
C GLU A 115 11.09 -19.51 1.14
N LYS A 116 11.85 -20.20 0.28
CA LYS A 116 11.81 -21.67 0.19
C LYS A 116 12.35 -22.36 1.44
N LYS A 117 13.33 -21.76 2.13
CA LYS A 117 13.83 -22.24 3.43
C LYS A 117 12.92 -21.86 4.61
N ALA A 118 12.03 -20.88 4.45
CA ALA A 118 11.07 -20.46 5.47
C ALA A 118 9.76 -21.28 5.44
N ILE A 119 9.41 -21.88 4.30
CA ILE A 119 8.28 -22.80 4.18
C ILE A 119 8.68 -24.18 4.77
N ASN A 120 7.98 -24.60 5.82
CA ASN A 120 8.14 -25.89 6.50
C ASN A 120 9.51 -26.17 7.12
N ARG A 121 10.17 -25.19 7.74
CA ARG A 121 11.27 -25.52 8.66
C ARG A 121 10.69 -26.08 9.98
N PRO A 122 11.11 -27.26 10.46
CA PRO A 122 10.83 -27.65 11.83
C PRO A 122 11.58 -26.69 12.75
N VAL A 123 10.84 -26.01 13.62
CA VAL A 123 11.40 -25.05 14.58
C VAL A 123 12.13 -25.83 15.68
N ALA A 124 13.39 -26.17 15.46
CA ALA A 124 14.20 -26.98 16.38
C ALA A 124 14.82 -26.15 17.53
N GLU A 125 14.97 -24.83 17.37
CA GLU A 125 15.69 -23.97 18.33
C GLU A 125 14.81 -22.92 19.01
N LEU A 126 13.49 -23.15 19.10
CA LEU A 126 12.72 -22.55 20.19
C LEU A 126 12.73 -23.58 21.33
N PRO A 127 13.17 -23.22 22.56
CA PRO A 127 12.88 -24.06 23.70
C PRO A 127 11.35 -24.18 23.75
N ARG A 128 10.84 -25.41 23.51
CA ARG A 128 9.46 -25.72 23.86
C ARG A 128 9.37 -25.43 25.36
N THR A 129 8.68 -24.36 25.73
CA THR A 129 8.31 -24.12 27.12
C THR A 129 7.75 -25.42 27.66
N ALA A 130 8.36 -25.87 28.74
CA ALA A 130 8.27 -27.22 29.24
C ALA A 130 6.84 -27.56 29.67
N GLU A 131 6.11 -28.28 28.82
CA GLU A 131 4.91 -29.02 29.21
C GLU A 131 4.88 -30.35 28.43
N LYS A 132 5.90 -31.17 28.66
CA LYS A 132 5.99 -32.53 28.09
C LYS A 132 5.09 -33.54 28.84
N GLU A 133 4.23 -33.10 29.75
CA GLU A 133 3.37 -33.97 30.56
C GLU A 133 1.87 -33.88 30.24
N LEU A 134 1.42 -32.93 29.41
CA LEU A 134 -0.03 -32.74 29.14
C LEU A 134 -0.58 -33.50 27.92
N ILE A 135 0.27 -34.13 27.10
CA ILE A 135 -0.19 -34.84 25.89
C ILE A 135 -0.32 -36.36 26.09
N ASP A 136 0.35 -36.96 27.08
CA ASP A 136 0.24 -38.41 27.35
C ASP A 136 -0.97 -38.81 28.21
N VAL A 137 -1.75 -37.85 28.74
CA VAL A 137 -2.95 -38.14 29.54
C VAL A 137 -4.15 -38.54 28.67
N ILE A 138 -4.14 -38.26 27.36
CA ILE A 138 -5.29 -38.54 26.47
C ILE A 138 -5.27 -39.98 25.92
N THR A 139 -4.16 -40.73 26.02
CA THR A 139 -4.00 -42.01 25.28
C THR A 139 -3.82 -43.29 26.11
N SER A 140 -4.03 -43.29 27.44
CA SER A 140 -4.01 -44.56 28.18
C SER A 140 -5.00 -44.62 29.34
N HIS A 141 -5.88 -45.62 29.27
CA HIS A 141 -6.82 -46.05 30.32
C HIS A 141 -6.10 -46.63 31.56
N SER A 142 -6.49 -46.12 32.76
CA SER A 142 -6.53 -46.77 34.11
C SER A 142 -5.23 -47.33 34.74
N PRO A 143 -5.25 -47.79 36.01
CA PRO A 143 -5.51 -47.07 37.27
C PRO A 143 -4.33 -47.23 38.27
N GLY A 144 -4.14 -46.35 39.25
CA GLY A 144 -3.19 -46.67 40.34
C GLY A 144 -2.74 -45.51 41.22
N GLU A 145 -3.25 -45.53 42.45
CA GLU A 145 -2.72 -45.08 43.74
C GLU A 145 -1.40 -44.28 43.82
N GLY A 146 -1.41 -43.21 44.64
CA GLY A 146 -0.23 -42.79 45.39
C GLY A 146 0.07 -41.28 45.43
N ASN A 147 -0.52 -40.58 46.41
CA ASN A 147 -0.18 -39.21 46.83
C ASN A 147 1.21 -39.15 47.55
N PRO A 148 1.66 -38.03 48.17
CA PRO A 148 1.96 -36.64 47.76
C PRO A 148 3.45 -36.25 47.99
N LYS A 149 3.87 -35.03 47.63
CA LYS A 149 4.63 -34.19 48.60
C LYS A 149 4.54 -32.69 48.29
N VAL A 150 4.50 -31.96 49.39
CA VAL A 150 3.95 -30.62 49.61
C VAL A 150 5.07 -29.62 49.93
N ILE A 151 4.74 -28.31 49.90
CA ILE A 151 5.21 -27.18 50.76
C ILE A 151 6.33 -26.33 50.13
N THR A 152 6.32 -25.00 50.02
CA THR A 152 5.44 -23.82 50.26
C THR A 152 6.15 -22.66 49.51
N THR A 153 5.51 -21.67 48.89
CA THR A 153 4.91 -20.48 49.50
C THR A 153 4.07 -19.78 48.42
N GLY A 154 2.82 -19.42 48.76
CA GLY A 154 1.87 -18.80 47.85
C GLY A 154 2.37 -17.47 47.31
N TYR A 155 2.44 -17.35 45.99
CA TYR A 155 1.42 -16.79 45.10
C TYR A 155 1.62 -17.49 43.74
N THR A 156 0.58 -18.01 43.12
CA THR A 156 0.76 -18.70 41.84
C THR A 156 1.03 -17.67 40.75
N HIS A 157 2.01 -17.92 39.88
CA HIS A 157 2.24 -17.09 38.68
C HIS A 157 0.96 -16.92 37.83
N ALA A 158 -0.01 -17.82 37.97
CA ALA A 158 -1.32 -17.74 37.34
C ALA A 158 -2.14 -16.50 37.75
N ASP A 159 -2.02 -16.04 39.00
CA ASP A 159 -2.78 -14.88 39.48
C ASP A 159 -2.27 -13.56 38.86
N ARG A 160 -0.96 -13.46 38.64
CA ARG A 160 -0.33 -12.30 37.98
C ARG A 160 -0.65 -12.21 36.48
N VAL A 161 -0.82 -13.36 35.83
CA VAL A 161 -1.22 -13.44 34.41
C VAL A 161 -2.70 -13.07 34.25
N LYS A 162 -3.54 -13.43 35.22
CA LYS A 162 -4.95 -13.03 35.28
C LYS A 162 -5.14 -11.52 35.42
N GLU A 163 -4.30 -10.86 36.23
CA GLU A 163 -4.38 -9.41 36.44
C GLU A 163 -3.81 -8.60 35.26
N ALA A 164 -2.83 -9.13 34.52
CA ALA A 164 -2.27 -8.51 33.32
C ALA A 164 -3.16 -8.69 32.06
N LEU A 165 -3.96 -9.76 32.00
CA LEU A 165 -4.99 -9.99 30.99
C LEU A 165 -6.35 -9.59 31.54
N GLY A 166 -6.47 -8.33 32.00
CA GLY A 166 -7.71 -7.77 32.53
C GLY A 166 -8.92 -8.18 31.69
N ASN A 167 -9.95 -8.71 32.37
CA ASN A 167 -11.13 -9.36 31.82
C ASN A 167 -11.51 -8.80 30.44
N MET A 168 -11.37 -9.63 29.39
CA MET A 168 -11.76 -9.27 28.03
C MET A 168 -13.28 -9.03 27.89
N PHE A 169 -14.04 -9.38 28.94
CA PHE A 169 -15.48 -9.27 29.02
C PHE A 169 -15.89 -8.06 29.86
N MET A 170 -16.88 -7.33 29.39
CA MET A 170 -17.35 -6.07 29.97
C MET A 170 -18.24 -6.25 31.22
N ASP A 171 -18.28 -7.43 31.83
CA ASP A 171 -19.14 -7.79 32.99
C ASP A 171 -20.60 -7.27 32.85
N ILE A 172 -21.08 -7.17 31.61
CA ILE A 172 -22.45 -6.79 31.25
C ILE A 172 -23.15 -7.99 30.63
N VAL A 173 -24.40 -8.17 31.03
CA VAL A 173 -25.23 -9.24 30.50
C VAL A 173 -25.90 -8.76 29.21
N CYS A 174 -25.80 -9.55 28.16
CA CYS A 174 -26.45 -9.28 26.89
C CYS A 174 -27.97 -9.26 27.06
N SER A 175 -28.63 -8.14 26.75
CA SER A 175 -30.11 -8.01 26.83
C SER A 175 -30.90 -8.94 25.89
N HIS A 176 -30.26 -9.55 24.88
CA HIS A 176 -30.94 -10.41 23.92
C HIS A 176 -30.87 -11.90 24.30
N CYS A 177 -29.71 -12.39 24.74
CA CYS A 177 -29.52 -13.82 25.06
C CYS A 177 -29.18 -14.12 26.53
N GLY A 178 -28.97 -13.10 27.37
CA GLY A 178 -28.64 -13.29 28.79
C GLY A 178 -27.20 -13.75 29.06
N SER A 179 -26.34 -13.78 28.05
CA SER A 179 -24.92 -14.16 28.18
C SER A 179 -24.09 -13.05 28.82
N ASP A 180 -23.17 -13.43 29.70
CA ASP A 180 -22.15 -12.56 30.32
C ASP A 180 -20.91 -12.36 29.44
N LYS A 181 -20.83 -13.08 28.30
CA LYS A 181 -19.70 -13.02 27.37
C LYS A 181 -19.86 -11.88 26.37
N VAL A 182 -19.73 -10.65 26.85
CA VAL A 182 -19.76 -9.43 26.03
C VAL A 182 -18.38 -8.79 25.99
N ILE A 183 -17.80 -8.68 24.81
CA ILE A 183 -16.47 -8.09 24.60
C ILE A 183 -16.56 -6.64 24.12
N ARG A 184 -15.56 -5.83 24.43
CA ARG A 184 -15.52 -4.43 24.01
C ARG A 184 -15.13 -4.29 22.54
N ALA A 185 -15.99 -3.68 21.74
CA ALA A 185 -15.75 -3.29 20.35
C ALA A 185 -15.84 -1.76 20.22
N GLY A 186 -14.78 -1.07 20.64
CA GLY A 186 -14.72 0.40 20.65
C GLY A 186 -15.57 1.03 21.76
N ALA A 187 -16.53 1.86 21.37
CA ALA A 187 -17.50 2.48 22.29
C ALA A 187 -18.65 1.53 22.66
N CYS A 188 -18.89 0.48 21.86
CA CYS A 188 -19.94 -0.50 22.08
C CYS A 188 -19.38 -1.81 22.64
N GLY A 189 -20.24 -2.61 23.28
CA GLY A 189 -19.98 -4.02 23.58
C GLY A 189 -20.67 -4.94 22.56
N VAL A 190 -20.05 -6.07 22.22
CA VAL A 190 -20.61 -7.10 21.33
C VAL A 190 -20.62 -8.44 22.04
N CYS A 191 -21.78 -9.10 22.07
CA CYS A 191 -21.90 -10.45 22.62
C CYS A 191 -21.27 -11.47 21.68
N THR A 192 -20.37 -12.32 22.19
CA THR A 192 -19.71 -13.36 21.37
C THR A 192 -20.61 -14.56 21.07
N GLU A 193 -21.72 -14.72 21.80
CA GLU A 193 -22.65 -15.84 21.62
C GLU A 193 -23.79 -15.53 20.66
N CYS A 194 -24.34 -14.31 20.66
CA CYS A 194 -25.46 -13.94 19.78
C CYS A 194 -25.16 -12.79 18.81
N GLY A 195 -24.00 -12.13 18.91
CA GLY A 195 -23.60 -11.03 18.03
C GLY A 195 -24.33 -9.70 18.26
N THR A 196 -25.19 -9.60 19.27
CA THR A 196 -25.90 -8.35 19.57
C THR A 196 -24.92 -7.28 20.09
N SER A 197 -24.94 -6.09 19.48
CA SER A 197 -24.19 -4.91 19.93
C SER A 197 -25.01 -4.06 20.91
N GLN A 198 -24.41 -3.64 22.02
CA GLN A 198 -25.08 -2.89 23.09
C GLN A 198 -24.15 -1.82 23.68
N GLY A 199 -24.72 -0.74 24.23
CA GLY A 199 -23.95 0.31 24.90
C GLY A 199 -23.26 1.32 23.97
N CYS A 200 -23.75 1.51 22.74
CA CYS A 200 -23.30 2.57 21.85
C CYS A 200 -23.94 3.91 22.27
N SER A 201 -23.15 4.82 22.83
CA SER A 201 -23.49 6.25 22.95
C SER A 201 -22.81 7.06 21.85
#